data_AF-A0A9X9N4B4-F1
#
_entry.id   AF-A0A9X9N4B4-F1
#
_cell.length_a   1.000
_cell.length_b   1.000
_cell.length_c   1.000
_cell.angle_alpha   90.00
_cell.angle_beta   90.00
_cell.angle_gamma   90.00
#
_symmetry.space_group_name_H-M   'P 1'
#
loop_
_entity.id
_entity.type
_entity.pdbx_description
1 polymer ?
#
loop_
_entity_poly.entity_id
_entity_poly.type
_entity_poly.pdbx_seq_one_letter_code
_entity_poly.pdbx_strand_id
1 'polypeptide(L)'
;MLKKYVWCGLAVLITGTAFALGTGGEENLRRKAKAGDAEAQYLLAMQLEMTTDPVNLKESEFYYWLKKAAENGEGAAQDLLDDIEAEYDKTALEDELAPNGSQKLMNEVFKLENQKQKNYPLIKEKLFKAAALSNYAALADTAWLFGNRDNAQKYGVPFHPLKACILSVYTNNRYGDLNKDALDILCRGIYTKDNSEKIEHYAKQIKNRPSKIWSILENVK
;
A
#
# COMPACT_ATOMS: atom_id res chain seq x y z
N MET A 1 -2.94 19.26 1.50
CA MET A 1 -4.25 18.73 1.91
C MET A 1 -4.60 17.42 1.18
N LEU A 2 -3.73 16.98 0.25
CA LEU A 2 -3.74 15.72 -0.49
C LEU A 2 -3.99 14.48 0.39
N LYS A 3 -3.41 14.46 1.59
CA LYS A 3 -3.58 13.38 2.58
C LYS A 3 -5.01 13.21 3.10
N LYS A 4 -5.86 14.25 3.03
CA LYS A 4 -7.24 14.21 3.53
C LYS A 4 -8.25 13.67 2.51
N TYR A 5 -7.91 13.67 1.21
CA TYR A 5 -8.88 13.39 0.14
C TYR A 5 -8.45 12.23 -0.76
N VAL A 6 -7.16 12.09 -1.05
CA VAL A 6 -6.61 10.91 -1.76
C VAL A 6 -6.54 9.73 -0.78
N TRP A 7 -5.99 9.93 0.42
CA TRP A 7 -5.63 8.82 1.31
C TRP A 7 -6.65 8.48 2.40
N CYS A 8 -7.78 9.19 2.45
CA CYS A 8 -8.87 8.90 3.38
C CYS A 8 -9.96 8.03 2.78
N GLY A 9 -9.76 7.48 1.56
CA GLY A 9 -10.72 6.60 0.90
C GLY A 9 -12.12 7.17 1.06
N LEU A 10 -12.42 8.23 0.29
CA LEU A 10 -13.74 8.83 0.17
C LEU A 10 -14.77 7.74 0.45
N ALA A 11 -15.51 7.91 1.55
CA ALA A 11 -16.40 6.91 2.13
C ALA A 11 -17.49 6.54 1.12
N VAL A 12 -17.13 5.76 0.11
CA VAL A 12 -18.03 5.12 -0.82
C VAL A 12 -18.36 3.82 -0.14
N LEU A 13 -19.50 3.89 0.54
CA LEU A 13 -20.41 2.79 0.78
C LEU A 13 -20.51 1.91 -0.47
N ILE A 14 -19.55 1.01 -0.71
CA ILE A 14 -19.84 -0.23 -1.41
C ILE A 14 -20.45 -1.14 -0.35
N THR A 15 -21.74 -0.92 -0.14
CA THR A 15 -22.62 -1.92 0.44
C THR A 15 -22.38 -3.25 -0.28
N GLY A 16 -21.82 -4.21 0.43
CA GLY A 16 -22.22 -5.61 0.33
C GLY A 16 -21.75 -6.47 -0.85
N THR A 17 -21.17 -5.97 -1.93
CA THR A 17 -20.76 -6.85 -3.04
C THR A 17 -19.40 -6.50 -3.63
N ALA A 18 -18.35 -7.11 -3.09
CA ALA A 18 -17.18 -7.65 -3.79
C ALA A 18 -15.91 -7.72 -2.91
N PHE A 19 -16.05 -8.10 -1.63
CA PHE A 19 -15.05 -8.94 -0.98
C PHE A 19 -15.34 -10.42 -1.31
N ALA A 20 -15.63 -10.71 -2.58
CA ALA A 20 -15.63 -12.06 -3.11
C ALA A 20 -14.30 -12.23 -3.83
N LEU A 21 -13.30 -12.73 -3.09
CA LEU A 21 -12.04 -13.21 -3.64
C LEU A 21 -12.35 -14.37 -4.59
N GLY A 22 -12.55 -14.03 -5.86
CA GLY A 22 -12.59 -14.92 -7.00
C GLY A 22 -11.92 -14.20 -8.17
N THR A 23 -11.04 -14.90 -8.89
CA THR A 23 -10.26 -14.36 -10.01
C THR A 23 -11.13 -13.72 -11.11
N GLY A 24 -12.39 -14.14 -11.23
CA GLY A 24 -13.34 -13.63 -12.21
C GLY A 24 -13.81 -12.18 -11.98
N GLY A 25 -13.76 -11.67 -10.74
CA GLY A 25 -14.17 -10.29 -10.44
C GLY A 25 -13.15 -9.26 -10.94
N GLU A 26 -11.88 -9.46 -10.61
CA GLU A 26 -10.78 -8.59 -11.02
C GLU A 26 -10.54 -8.67 -12.55
N GLU A 27 -10.59 -9.86 -13.13
CA GLU A 27 -10.43 -10.04 -14.58
C GLU A 27 -11.55 -9.32 -15.35
N ASN A 28 -12.79 -9.42 -14.88
CA ASN A 28 -13.92 -8.71 -15.49
C ASN A 28 -13.78 -7.19 -15.36
N LEU A 29 -13.32 -6.68 -14.21
CA LEU A 29 -13.08 -5.25 -14.02
C LEU A 29 -12.01 -4.74 -14.98
N ARG A 30 -10.85 -5.42 -15.05
CA ARG A 30 -9.77 -5.05 -15.98
C ARG A 30 -10.21 -5.12 -17.43
N ARG A 31 -11.06 -6.07 -17.80
CA ARG A 31 -11.62 -6.17 -19.16
C ARG A 31 -12.52 -4.98 -19.49
N LYS A 32 -13.43 -4.60 -18.59
CA LYS A 32 -14.29 -3.41 -18.76
C LYS A 32 -13.47 -2.12 -18.83
N ALA A 33 -12.50 -1.95 -17.92
CA ALA A 33 -11.63 -0.79 -17.90
C ALA A 33 -10.86 -0.63 -19.22
N LYS A 34 -10.34 -1.74 -19.78
CA LYS A 34 -9.70 -1.77 -21.11
C LYS A 34 -10.66 -1.47 -22.27
N ALA A 35 -11.94 -1.75 -22.10
CA ALA A 35 -12.98 -1.44 -23.10
C ALA A 35 -13.43 0.02 -23.08
N GLY A 36 -12.92 0.85 -22.16
CA GLY A 36 -13.27 2.27 -22.07
C GLY A 36 -14.41 2.60 -21.11
N ASP A 37 -14.87 1.62 -20.31
CA ASP A 37 -15.89 1.84 -19.29
C ASP A 37 -15.31 2.73 -18.17
N ALA A 38 -15.81 3.97 -18.07
CA ALA A 38 -15.25 5.01 -17.21
C ALA A 38 -15.33 4.65 -15.71
N GLU A 39 -16.47 4.09 -15.28
CA GLU A 39 -16.69 3.60 -13.91
C GLU A 39 -15.71 2.46 -13.59
N ALA A 40 -15.54 1.50 -14.50
CA ALA A 40 -14.59 0.40 -14.31
C ALA A 40 -13.14 0.88 -14.25
N GLN A 41 -12.77 1.91 -15.01
CA GLN A 41 -11.45 2.53 -14.94
C GLN A 41 -11.22 3.20 -13.59
N TYR A 42 -12.22 3.93 -13.08
CA TYR A 42 -12.15 4.56 -11.76
C TYR A 42 -12.06 3.52 -10.64
N LEU A 43 -12.92 2.50 -10.65
CA LEU A 43 -12.88 1.42 -9.67
C LEU A 43 -11.53 0.67 -9.71
N LEU A 44 -10.96 0.46 -10.90
CA LEU A 44 -9.63 -0.14 -11.02
C LEU A 44 -8.54 0.78 -10.45
N ALA A 45 -8.63 2.09 -10.68
CA ALA A 45 -7.73 3.05 -10.05
C ALA A 45 -7.83 2.93 -8.52
N MET A 46 -9.03 2.99 -7.94
CA MET A 46 -9.21 2.90 -6.48
C MET A 46 -8.66 1.59 -5.89
N GLN A 47 -8.77 0.46 -6.61
CA GLN A 47 -8.14 -0.80 -6.17
C GLN A 47 -6.61 -0.74 -6.15
N LEU A 48 -5.99 0.03 -7.05
CA LEU A 48 -4.54 0.16 -7.17
C LEU A 48 -3.95 1.19 -6.19
N GLU A 49 -4.77 2.10 -5.67
CA GLU A 49 -4.35 3.18 -4.77
C GLU A 49 -3.58 2.68 -3.56
N MET A 50 -4.12 1.65 -2.87
CA MET A 50 -3.54 1.10 -1.65
C MET A 50 -2.11 0.54 -1.82
N THR A 51 -1.76 0.14 -3.04
CA THR A 51 -0.44 -0.40 -3.39
C THR A 51 0.43 0.62 -4.14
N THR A 52 -0.08 1.84 -4.33
CA THR A 52 0.63 2.87 -5.06
C THR A 52 1.63 3.56 -4.14
N ASP A 53 2.87 3.68 -4.62
CA ASP A 53 3.89 4.51 -3.99
C ASP A 53 3.51 6.00 -4.17
N PRO A 54 3.17 6.73 -3.09
CA PRO A 54 2.80 8.14 -3.17
C PRO A 54 3.87 9.00 -3.85
N VAL A 55 5.15 8.67 -3.67
CA VAL A 55 6.27 9.47 -4.22
C VAL A 55 6.35 9.36 -5.73
N ASN A 56 5.84 8.26 -6.31
CA ASN A 56 5.78 8.04 -7.75
C ASN A 56 4.34 8.01 -8.27
N LEU A 57 3.42 8.71 -7.58
CA LEU A 57 1.98 8.71 -7.90
C LEU A 57 1.71 8.93 -9.38
N LYS A 58 2.28 9.98 -10.00
CA LYS A 58 2.05 10.31 -11.41
C LYS A 58 2.62 9.30 -12.42
N GLU A 59 3.47 8.37 -11.98
CA GLU A 59 4.06 7.30 -12.80
C GLU A 59 3.34 5.94 -12.59
N SER A 60 2.35 5.88 -11.70
CA SER A 60 1.66 4.67 -11.28
C SER A 60 0.52 4.24 -12.22
N GLU A 61 0.12 2.96 -12.11
CA GLU A 61 -1.11 2.48 -12.77
C GLU A 61 -2.37 3.13 -12.20
N PHE A 62 -2.41 3.45 -10.89
CA PHE A 62 -3.50 4.20 -10.28
C PHE A 62 -3.77 5.49 -11.06
N TYR A 63 -2.73 6.30 -11.27
CA TYR A 63 -2.85 7.58 -11.96
C TYR A 63 -3.25 7.41 -13.43
N TYR A 64 -2.71 6.39 -14.09
CA TYR A 64 -3.07 6.07 -15.46
C TYR A 64 -4.56 5.77 -15.61
N TRP A 65 -5.11 4.88 -14.77
CA TRP A 65 -6.52 4.51 -14.84
C TRP A 65 -7.45 5.63 -14.38
N LEU A 66 -7.04 6.41 -13.39
CA LEU A 66 -7.77 7.59 -12.95
C LEU A 66 -7.90 8.62 -14.08
N LYS A 67 -6.79 8.92 -14.76
CA LYS A 67 -6.80 9.82 -15.92
C LYS A 67 -7.68 9.30 -17.05
N LYS A 68 -7.65 7.98 -17.32
CA LYS A 68 -8.52 7.37 -18.33
C LYS A 68 -10.00 7.49 -17.98
N ALA A 69 -10.35 7.27 -16.71
CA ALA A 69 -11.71 7.42 -16.23
C ALA A 69 -12.21 8.87 -16.41
N ALA A 70 -11.39 9.85 -16.01
CA ALA A 70 -11.70 11.28 -16.19
C ALA A 70 -11.87 11.65 -17.68
N GLU A 71 -10.96 11.20 -18.56
CA GLU A 71 -11.06 11.39 -20.01
C GLU A 71 -12.35 10.80 -20.62
N ASN A 72 -12.86 9.70 -20.04
CA ASN A 72 -14.10 9.05 -20.46
C ASN A 72 -15.35 9.55 -19.72
N GLY A 73 -15.23 10.64 -18.96
CA GLY A 73 -16.37 11.34 -18.35
C GLY A 73 -16.77 10.89 -16.95
N GLU A 74 -15.91 10.14 -16.24
CA GLU A 74 -16.14 9.84 -14.82
C GLU A 74 -15.84 11.08 -13.96
N GLY A 75 -16.90 11.70 -13.42
CA GLY A 75 -16.80 12.95 -12.66
C GLY A 75 -15.97 12.81 -11.39
N ALA A 76 -16.12 11.69 -10.65
CA ALA A 76 -15.33 11.46 -9.44
C ALA A 76 -13.83 11.30 -9.74
N ALA A 77 -13.51 10.79 -10.94
CA ALA A 77 -12.13 10.68 -11.39
C ALA A 77 -11.55 12.05 -11.77
N GLN A 78 -12.35 12.92 -12.40
CA GLN A 78 -11.95 14.28 -12.75
C GLN A 78 -11.64 15.10 -11.49
N ASP A 79 -12.55 15.09 -10.51
CA ASP A 79 -12.37 15.83 -9.25
C ASP A 79 -11.06 15.39 -8.54
N LEU A 80 -10.85 14.08 -8.41
CA LEU A 80 -9.65 13.53 -7.78
C LEU A 80 -8.37 13.84 -8.58
N LEU A 81 -8.44 13.81 -9.91
CA LEU A 81 -7.30 14.16 -10.76
C LEU A 81 -6.93 15.65 -10.61
N ASP A 82 -7.91 16.54 -10.54
CA ASP A 82 -7.69 17.98 -10.35
C ASP A 82 -7.03 18.27 -8.99
N ASP A 83 -7.49 17.60 -7.92
CA ASP A 83 -6.85 17.68 -6.60
C ASP A 83 -5.38 17.19 -6.65
N ILE A 84 -5.12 16.07 -7.33
CA ILE A 84 -3.76 15.54 -7.48
C ILE A 84 -2.89 16.51 -8.29
N GLU A 85 -3.39 17.07 -9.38
CA GLU A 85 -2.63 18.00 -10.22
C GLU A 85 -2.31 19.29 -9.47
N ALA A 86 -3.22 19.78 -8.63
CA ALA A 86 -3.05 21.01 -7.85
C ALA A 86 -2.07 20.85 -6.67
N GLU A 87 -2.04 19.67 -6.04
CA GLU A 87 -1.38 19.50 -4.74
C GLU A 87 -0.20 18.52 -4.73
N TYR A 88 0.02 17.74 -5.80
CA TYR A 88 1.12 16.77 -5.84
C TYR A 88 2.49 17.44 -5.87
N ASP A 89 3.26 17.21 -4.81
CA ASP A 89 4.67 17.60 -4.70
C ASP A 89 5.52 16.36 -4.43
N LYS A 90 6.19 15.86 -5.48
CA LYS A 90 7.07 14.69 -5.40
C LYS A 90 8.18 14.86 -4.36
N THR A 91 8.79 16.05 -4.29
CA THR A 91 9.91 16.31 -3.39
C THR A 91 9.45 16.31 -1.94
N ALA A 92 8.33 16.99 -1.64
CA ALA A 92 7.77 16.98 -0.30
C ALA A 92 7.35 15.57 0.15
N LEU A 93 6.76 14.78 -0.75
CA LEU A 93 6.39 13.39 -0.47
C LEU A 93 7.63 12.50 -0.26
N GLU A 94 8.68 12.67 -1.05
CA GLU A 94 9.93 11.91 -0.88
C GLU A 94 10.59 12.21 0.47
N ASP A 95 10.71 13.49 0.83
CA ASP A 95 11.31 13.94 2.09
C ASP A 95 10.57 13.35 3.30
N GLU A 96 9.24 13.27 3.22
CA GLU A 96 8.42 12.77 4.30
C GLU A 96 8.34 11.24 4.34
N LEU A 97 7.98 10.61 3.22
CA LEU A 97 7.56 9.21 3.15
C LEU A 97 8.70 8.26 2.78
N ALA A 98 9.80 8.77 2.23
CA ALA A 98 10.93 7.98 1.79
C ALA A 98 12.27 8.47 2.35
N PRO A 99 12.39 8.61 3.70
CA PRO A 99 13.60 9.14 4.32
C PRO A 99 14.84 8.29 4.03
N ASN A 100 16.01 8.85 4.32
CA ASN A 100 17.31 8.17 4.20
C ASN A 100 17.64 7.69 2.78
N GLY A 101 17.13 8.37 1.75
CA GLY A 101 17.33 7.99 0.35
C GLY A 101 16.68 6.66 -0.03
N SER A 102 15.71 6.20 0.76
CA SER A 102 15.06 4.90 0.58
C SER A 102 14.24 4.81 -0.71
N GLN A 103 13.84 5.95 -1.29
CA GLN A 103 13.10 6.00 -2.54
C GLN A 103 13.85 5.33 -3.71
N LYS A 104 15.18 5.38 -3.71
CA LYS A 104 15.99 4.70 -4.74
C LYS A 104 15.71 3.19 -4.79
N LEU A 105 15.51 2.57 -3.63
CA LEU A 105 15.15 1.15 -3.54
C LEU A 105 13.75 0.89 -4.07
N MET A 106 12.79 1.78 -3.80
CA MET A 106 11.41 1.66 -4.31
C MET A 106 11.35 1.85 -5.83
N ASN A 107 12.14 2.76 -6.38
CA ASN A 107 12.28 2.92 -7.83
C ASN A 107 12.84 1.65 -8.50
N GLU A 108 13.76 0.94 -7.83
CA GLU A 108 14.26 -0.35 -8.30
C GLU A 108 13.23 -1.47 -8.15
N VAL A 109 12.46 -1.50 -7.05
CA VAL A 109 11.33 -2.41 -6.85
C VAL A 109 10.32 -2.24 -7.99
N PHE A 110 9.89 -1.01 -8.28
CA PHE A 110 8.96 -0.71 -9.37
C PHE A 110 9.44 -1.28 -10.72
N LYS A 111 10.73 -1.10 -11.05
CA LYS A 111 11.32 -1.67 -12.28
C LYS A 111 11.26 -3.19 -12.29
N LEU A 112 11.57 -3.84 -11.17
CA LEU A 112 11.55 -5.30 -11.05
C LEU A 112 10.14 -5.88 -11.11
N GLU A 113 9.16 -5.18 -10.54
CA GLU A 113 7.76 -5.62 -10.54
C GLU A 113 7.09 -5.51 -11.91
N ASN A 114 7.59 -4.63 -12.77
CA ASN A 114 7.14 -4.47 -14.15
C ASN A 114 7.83 -5.43 -15.14
N GLN A 115 8.72 -6.31 -14.68
CA GLN A 115 9.33 -7.32 -15.53
C GLN A 115 8.38 -8.50 -15.78
N LYS A 116 8.42 -9.05 -17.01
CA LYS A 116 7.64 -10.25 -17.39
C LYS A 116 7.93 -11.44 -16.47
N GLN A 117 9.19 -11.62 -16.08
CA GLN A 117 9.60 -12.59 -15.07
C GLN A 117 10.11 -11.83 -13.85
N LYS A 118 9.29 -11.77 -12.80
CA LYS A 118 9.60 -11.02 -11.58
C LYS A 118 10.61 -11.80 -10.73
N ASN A 119 11.64 -11.11 -10.26
CA ASN A 119 12.60 -11.66 -9.30
C ASN A 119 12.13 -11.38 -7.86
N TYR A 120 11.18 -12.20 -7.37
CA TYR A 120 10.58 -12.02 -6.03
C TYR A 120 11.60 -12.00 -4.88
N PRO A 121 12.65 -12.86 -4.85
CA PRO A 121 13.67 -12.77 -3.82
C PRO A 121 14.37 -11.41 -3.78
N LEU A 122 14.74 -10.84 -4.93
CA LEU A 122 15.39 -9.55 -5.01
C LEU A 122 14.44 -8.40 -4.67
N ILE A 123 13.18 -8.46 -5.12
CA ILE A 123 12.16 -7.46 -4.76
C ILE A 123 11.98 -7.44 -3.24
N LYS A 124 11.78 -8.61 -2.62
CA LYS A 124 11.70 -8.74 -1.15
C LYS A 124 12.90 -8.13 -0.45
N GLU A 125 14.12 -8.44 -0.91
CA GLU A 125 15.34 -7.92 -0.29
C GLU A 125 15.34 -6.38 -0.30
N LYS A 126 14.95 -5.76 -1.41
CA LYS A 126 14.87 -4.30 -1.54
C LYS A 126 13.77 -3.69 -0.68
N LEU A 127 12.58 -4.30 -0.65
CA LEU A 127 11.50 -3.90 0.24
C LEU A 127 11.94 -3.94 1.70
N PHE A 128 12.62 -5.01 2.12
CA PHE A 128 13.09 -5.15 3.49
C PHE A 128 14.15 -4.08 3.85
N LYS A 129 15.04 -3.77 2.91
CA LYS A 129 16.02 -2.68 3.08
C LYS A 129 15.33 -1.32 3.17
N ALA A 130 14.37 -1.04 2.30
CA ALA A 130 13.64 0.23 2.27
C ALA A 130 12.78 0.42 3.55
N ALA A 131 12.10 -0.62 4.02
CA ALA A 131 11.34 -0.57 5.26
C ALA A 131 12.23 -0.39 6.51
N ALA A 132 13.45 -0.96 6.53
CA ALA A 132 14.44 -0.68 7.60
C ALA A 132 14.95 0.77 7.59
N LEU A 133 14.86 1.45 6.43
CA LEU A 133 15.08 2.89 6.29
C LEU A 133 13.83 3.73 6.57
N SER A 134 12.74 3.07 6.99
CA SER A 134 11.41 3.64 7.26
C SER A 134 10.66 4.13 6.02
N ASN A 135 10.92 3.65 4.81
CA ASN A 135 10.09 4.00 3.66
C ASN A 135 8.62 3.57 3.87
N TYR A 136 7.67 4.48 3.69
CA TYR A 136 6.24 4.24 3.88
C TYR A 136 5.72 3.08 3.01
N ALA A 137 5.91 3.17 1.69
CA ALA A 137 5.41 2.17 0.75
C ALA A 137 6.02 0.79 1.05
N ALA A 138 7.33 0.73 1.33
CA ALA A 138 7.97 -0.51 1.71
C ALA A 138 7.43 -1.11 3.02
N LEU A 139 7.12 -0.28 4.02
CA LEU A 139 6.54 -0.74 5.28
C LEU A 139 5.12 -1.31 5.07
N ALA A 140 4.30 -0.65 4.26
CA ALA A 140 2.99 -1.13 3.88
C ALA A 140 3.09 -2.46 3.10
N ASP A 141 3.93 -2.51 2.06
CA ASP A 141 4.14 -3.70 1.24
C ASP A 141 4.62 -4.89 2.06
N THR A 142 5.62 -4.68 2.93
CA THR A 142 6.12 -5.75 3.80
C THR A 142 5.07 -6.23 4.79
N ALA A 143 4.19 -5.36 5.29
CA ALA A 143 3.05 -5.78 6.10
C ALA A 143 2.12 -6.72 5.31
N TRP A 144 1.79 -6.38 4.06
CA TRP A 144 1.01 -7.24 3.17
C TRP A 144 1.71 -8.55 2.80
N LEU A 145 3.04 -8.56 2.66
CA LEU A 145 3.81 -9.79 2.46
C LEU A 145 3.63 -10.78 3.62
N PHE A 146 3.59 -10.30 4.86
CA PHE A 146 3.33 -11.16 6.02
C PHE A 146 1.85 -11.51 6.21
N GLY A 147 0.94 -10.61 5.82
CA GLY A 147 -0.49 -10.70 6.12
C GLY A 147 -1.35 -11.38 5.05
N ASN A 148 -0.80 -11.68 3.88
CA ASN A 148 -1.48 -12.40 2.81
C ASN A 148 -0.71 -13.70 2.48
N ARG A 149 -1.41 -14.85 2.47
CA ARG A 149 -0.78 -16.17 2.27
C ARG A 149 -0.13 -16.34 0.90
N ASP A 150 -0.78 -15.85 -0.15
CA ASP A 150 -0.29 -15.99 -1.52
C ASP A 150 0.95 -15.12 -1.73
N ASN A 151 0.93 -13.89 -1.22
CA ASN A 151 2.11 -13.02 -1.19
C ASN A 151 3.24 -13.64 -0.37
N ALA A 152 2.94 -14.18 0.81
CA ALA A 152 3.93 -14.83 1.66
C ALA A 152 4.63 -15.99 0.93
N GLN A 153 3.86 -16.85 0.28
CA GLN A 153 4.37 -17.95 -0.53
C GLN A 153 5.21 -17.44 -1.71
N LYS A 154 4.68 -16.49 -2.48
CA LYS A 154 5.29 -15.94 -3.70
C LYS A 154 6.63 -15.25 -3.44
N TYR A 155 6.75 -14.51 -2.34
CA TYR A 155 7.97 -13.79 -1.97
C TYR A 155 8.89 -14.61 -1.04
N GLY A 156 8.45 -15.80 -0.59
CA GLY A 156 9.21 -16.66 0.31
C GLY A 156 9.44 -16.01 1.66
N VAL A 157 8.37 -15.53 2.31
CA VAL A 157 8.33 -15.09 3.70
C VAL A 157 7.32 -15.93 4.48
N PRO A 158 7.46 -16.11 5.80
CA PRO A 158 6.46 -16.81 6.59
C PRO A 158 5.16 -15.99 6.64
N PHE A 159 4.01 -16.61 6.37
CA PHE A 159 2.72 -15.99 6.66
C PHE A 159 2.60 -15.76 8.17
N HIS A 160 2.48 -14.49 8.58
CA HIS A 160 2.52 -14.11 9.98
C HIS A 160 1.65 -12.87 10.26
N PRO A 161 0.33 -13.04 10.43
CA PRO A 161 -0.62 -11.93 10.58
C PRO A 161 -0.30 -10.97 11.73
N LEU A 162 0.26 -11.48 12.85
CA LEU A 162 0.68 -10.60 13.95
C LEU A 162 1.84 -9.66 13.57
N LYS A 163 2.80 -10.11 12.74
CA LYS A 163 3.88 -9.24 12.24
C LYS A 163 3.32 -8.20 11.26
N ALA A 164 2.38 -8.60 10.42
CA ALA A 164 1.68 -7.69 9.52
C ALA A 164 0.94 -6.58 10.29
N CYS A 165 0.21 -6.93 11.35
CA CYS A 165 -0.49 -5.96 12.18
C CYS A 165 0.48 -5.06 12.96
N ILE A 166 1.58 -5.58 13.51
CA ILE A 166 2.64 -4.77 14.16
C ILE A 166 3.23 -3.75 13.19
N LEU A 167 3.58 -4.18 11.97
CA LEU A 167 4.07 -3.28 10.93
C LEU A 167 3.03 -2.21 10.60
N SER A 168 1.76 -2.58 10.44
CA SER A 168 0.69 -1.64 10.10
C SER A 168 0.45 -0.60 11.19
N VAL A 169 0.47 -1.00 12.47
CA VAL A 169 0.38 -0.08 13.62
C VAL A 169 1.59 0.85 13.65
N TYR A 170 2.80 0.31 13.46
CA TYR A 170 4.00 1.14 13.37
C TYR A 170 3.92 2.16 12.24
N THR A 171 3.53 1.74 11.03
CA THR A 171 3.39 2.61 9.86
C THR A 171 2.35 3.70 10.12
N ASN A 172 1.17 3.35 10.64
CA ASN A 172 0.13 4.32 10.98
C ASN A 172 0.59 5.31 12.07
N ASN A 173 1.27 4.83 13.11
CA ASN A 173 1.84 5.69 14.16
C ASN A 173 2.91 6.65 13.65
N ARG A 174 3.59 6.31 12.54
CA ARG A 174 4.65 7.13 11.95
C ARG A 174 4.12 8.12 10.91
N TYR A 175 3.20 7.67 10.06
CA TYR A 175 2.76 8.40 8.87
C TYR A 175 1.30 8.87 8.93
N GLY A 176 0.62 8.60 10.05
CA GLY A 176 -0.78 8.92 10.25
C GLY A 176 -1.69 8.01 9.43
N ASP A 177 -2.89 8.51 9.16
CA ASP A 177 -3.99 7.76 8.55
C ASP A 177 -3.73 7.34 7.10
N LEU A 178 -2.57 7.67 6.51
CA LEU A 178 -2.15 7.15 5.19
C LEU A 178 -2.22 5.61 5.15
N ASN A 179 -1.88 4.93 6.25
CA ASN A 179 -1.89 3.47 6.34
C ASN A 179 -3.19 2.89 6.92
N LYS A 180 -4.25 3.69 7.08
CA LYS A 180 -5.42 3.30 7.86
C LYS A 180 -6.14 2.08 7.29
N ASP A 181 -6.34 2.02 5.97
CA ASP A 181 -7.03 0.88 5.36
C ASP A 181 -6.23 -0.42 5.49
N ALA A 182 -4.92 -0.35 5.28
CA ALA A 182 -4.03 -1.48 5.48
C ALA A 182 -4.04 -1.92 6.95
N LEU A 183 -4.03 -0.98 7.90
CA LEU A 183 -4.18 -1.25 9.32
C LEU A 183 -5.51 -1.96 9.60
N ASP A 184 -6.64 -1.41 9.15
CA ASP A 184 -7.97 -1.94 9.42
C ASP A 184 -8.18 -3.34 8.83
N ILE A 185 -7.56 -3.65 7.69
CA ILE A 185 -7.60 -4.97 7.08
C ILE A 185 -6.64 -5.94 7.77
N LEU A 186 -5.36 -5.58 7.90
CA LEU A 186 -4.31 -6.48 8.40
C LEU A 186 -4.39 -6.72 9.90
N CYS A 187 -5.03 -5.83 10.66
CA CYS A 187 -5.25 -5.99 12.09
C CYS A 187 -6.63 -6.54 12.44
N ARG A 188 -7.52 -6.78 11.46
CA ARG A 188 -8.88 -7.29 11.72
C ARG A 188 -8.86 -8.62 12.46
N GLY A 189 -9.46 -8.65 13.65
CA GLY A 189 -9.49 -9.82 14.51
C GLY A 189 -8.15 -10.15 15.19
N ILE A 190 -7.12 -9.34 15.00
CA ILE A 190 -5.78 -9.50 15.58
C ILE A 190 -5.52 -8.44 16.65
N TYR A 191 -5.83 -7.18 16.35
CA TYR A 191 -5.75 -6.07 17.31
C TYR A 191 -6.94 -6.15 18.27
N THR A 192 -6.86 -7.11 19.19
CA THR A 192 -7.84 -7.35 20.24
C THR A 192 -7.29 -6.88 21.58
N LYS A 193 -8.12 -6.89 22.63
CA LYS A 193 -7.67 -6.58 24.00
C LYS A 193 -6.42 -7.37 24.40
N ASP A 194 -6.37 -8.66 24.07
CA ASP A 194 -5.29 -9.57 24.46
C ASP A 194 -3.97 -9.32 23.72
N ASN A 195 -4.03 -8.74 22.51
CA ASN A 195 -2.85 -8.54 21.67
C ASN A 195 -2.41 -7.07 21.56
N SER A 196 -3.30 -6.11 21.83
CA SER A 196 -3.05 -4.67 21.63
C SER A 196 -1.77 -4.19 22.32
N GLU A 197 -1.59 -4.49 23.61
CA GLU A 197 -0.39 -4.10 24.35
C GLU A 197 0.89 -4.68 23.75
N LYS A 198 0.85 -5.95 23.32
CA LYS A 198 1.98 -6.62 22.66
C LYS A 198 2.29 -5.95 21.32
N ILE A 199 1.27 -5.65 20.52
CA ILE A 199 1.42 -5.00 19.21
C ILE A 199 2.05 -3.62 19.36
N GLU A 200 1.49 -2.79 20.26
CA GLU A 200 2.03 -1.47 20.57
C GLU A 200 3.45 -1.52 21.11
N HIS A 201 3.75 -2.53 21.94
CA HIS A 201 5.09 -2.74 22.48
C HIS A 201 6.12 -2.96 21.37
N TYR A 202 5.85 -3.86 20.41
CA TYR A 202 6.75 -4.08 19.28
C TYR A 202 6.81 -2.87 18.34
N ALA A 203 5.67 -2.23 18.04
CA ALA A 203 5.63 -1.02 17.20
C ALA A 203 6.49 0.10 17.81
N LYS A 204 6.45 0.27 19.14
CA LYS A 204 7.29 1.23 19.87
C LYS A 204 8.77 0.86 19.82
N GLN A 205 9.13 -0.42 19.92
CA GLN A 205 10.52 -0.85 19.75
C GLN A 205 11.04 -0.53 18.35
N ILE A 206 10.24 -0.76 17.31
CA ILE A 206 10.59 -0.44 15.92
C ILE A 206 10.76 1.07 15.77
N LYS A 207 9.84 1.88 16.30
CA LYS A 207 9.94 3.35 16.31
C LYS A 207 11.25 3.84 16.91
N ASN A 208 11.71 3.22 18.00
CA ASN A 208 12.94 3.61 18.67
C ASN A 208 14.20 3.15 17.93
N ARG A 209 14.12 2.06 17.15
CA ARG A 209 15.27 1.48 16.41
C ARG A 209 14.83 0.95 15.03
N PRO A 210 14.48 1.84 14.06
CA PRO A 210 13.93 1.40 12.78
C PRO A 210 14.86 0.48 11.98
N SER A 211 16.18 0.72 12.05
CA SER A 211 17.19 -0.12 11.39
C SER A 211 17.28 -1.55 11.95
N LYS A 212 16.62 -1.83 13.09
CA LYS A 212 16.55 -3.14 13.74
C LYS A 212 15.19 -3.82 13.58
N ILE A 213 14.30 -3.28 12.74
CA ILE A 213 12.92 -3.76 12.53
C ILE A 213 12.84 -5.28 12.34
N TRP A 214 13.71 -5.88 11.53
CA TRP A 214 13.68 -7.32 11.25
C TRP A 214 14.07 -8.17 12.45
N SER A 215 15.15 -7.80 13.15
CA SER A 215 15.55 -8.48 14.40
C SER A 215 14.51 -8.33 15.51
N ILE A 216 13.77 -7.21 15.55
CA ILE A 216 12.66 -7.02 16.49
C ILE A 216 11.52 -7.97 16.14
N LEU A 217 11.15 -8.05 14.86
CA LEU A 217 10.07 -8.90 14.37
C LEU A 217 10.39 -10.40 14.45
N GLU A 218 11.66 -10.81 14.42
CA GLU A 218 12.06 -12.20 14.68
C GLU A 218 11.64 -12.69 16.07
N ASN A 219 11.54 -11.79 17.05
CA ASN A 219 11.14 -12.11 18.41
C ASN A 219 9.62 -12.18 18.62
N VAL A 220 8.82 -11.91 17.59
CA VAL A 220 7.36 -12.02 17.64
C VAL A 220 6.99 -13.50 17.58
N LYS A 221 6.49 -14.02 18.70
CA LYS A 221 5.92 -15.37 18.83
C LYS A 221 4.41 -15.36 18.61
#